data_AF-A0A849NH41-F1
#
_entry.id   AF-A0A849NH41-F1
#
_cell.length_a   1.000
_cell.length_b   1.000
_cell.length_c   1.000
_cell.angle_alpha   90.00
_cell.angle_beta   90.00
_cell.angle_gamma   90.00
#
_symmetry.space_group_name_H-M   'P 1'
#
loop_
_entity.id
_entity.type
_entity.pdbx_description
1 polymer ?
#
loop_
_entity_poly.entity_id
_entity_poly.type
_entity_poly.pdbx_seq_one_letter_code
_entity_poly.pdbx_strand_id
1 'polypeptide(L)' 'MKNRFKNFSAQKKLDLSMQLYFSARELKRAWLKKLHPDWSDAELNEEVKRIFLNART' A
#
# COMPACT_ATOMS: atom_id res chain seq x y z
N MET A 1 17.97 -11.78 9.25
CA MET A 1 16.61 -11.85 8.66
C MET A 1 16.63 -11.94 7.11
N LYS A 2 17.48 -12.74 6.45
CA LYS A 2 17.59 -12.69 4.97
C LYS A 2 16.69 -13.67 4.16
N ASN A 3 15.81 -14.45 4.79
CA ASN A 3 15.02 -15.47 4.06
C ASN A 3 13.62 -15.74 4.61
N ARG A 4 12.93 -14.72 5.13
CA ARG A 4 11.63 -14.88 5.83
C ARG A 4 10.55 -15.57 5.00
N PHE A 5 10.61 -15.45 3.66
CA PHE A 5 9.60 -15.99 2.75
C PHE A 5 10.14 -17.11 1.83
N LYS A 6 11.39 -17.56 2.00
CA LYS A 6 12.02 -18.51 1.06
C LYS A 6 11.23 -19.82 0.98
N ASN A 7 10.68 -20.28 2.10
CA ASN A 7 9.94 -21.54 2.22
C ASN A 7 8.44 -21.39 1.96
N PHE A 8 7.95 -20.22 1.56
CA PHE A 8 6.54 -20.05 1.20
C PHE A 8 6.29 -20.61 -0.19
N SER A 9 5.14 -21.27 -0.36
CA SER A 9 4.63 -21.62 -1.68
C SER A 9 4.41 -20.35 -2.51
N ALA A 10 4.37 -20.50 -3.83
CA ALA A 10 4.08 -19.38 -4.74
C ALA A 10 2.75 -18.70 -4.39
N GLN A 11 1.70 -19.49 -4.13
CA GLN A 11 0.39 -18.98 -3.71
C GLN A 11 0.50 -18.14 -2.43
N LYS A 12 1.21 -18.63 -1.40
CA LYS A 12 1.32 -17.89 -0.14
C LYS A 12 2.12 -16.60 -0.28
N LYS A 13 3.10 -16.56 -1.19
CA LYS A 13 3.81 -15.32 -1.53
C LYS A 13 2.89 -14.32 -2.22
N LEU A 14 2.05 -14.78 -3.15
CA LEU A 14 1.07 -13.96 -3.84
C LEU A 14 0.06 -13.38 -2.84
N ASP A 15 -0.54 -14.23 -2.00
CA ASP A 15 -1.52 -13.80 -0.99
C ASP A 15 -0.92 -12.75 -0.06
N LEU A 16 0.30 -12.98 0.43
CA LEU A 16 0.99 -12.04 1.29
C LEU A 16 1.31 -10.73 0.57
N SER A 17 1.73 -10.78 -0.70
CA SER A 17 2.00 -9.58 -1.48
C SER A 17 0.76 -8.70 -1.64
N MET A 18 -0.42 -9.32 -1.84
CA MET A 18 -1.69 -8.61 -1.91
C MET A 18 -2.07 -7.98 -0.56
N GLN A 19 -1.91 -8.72 0.54
CA GLN A 19 -2.15 -8.18 1.88
C GLN A 19 -1.24 -6.98 2.19
N LEU A 20 0.04 -7.08 1.85
CA LEU A 20 1.01 -6.00 2.03
C LEU A 20 0.67 -4.80 1.14
N TYR A 21 0.25 -5.03 -0.11
CA TYR A 21 -0.19 -3.98 -1.03
C TYR A 21 -1.35 -3.17 -0.44
N PHE A 22 -2.41 -3.82 0.03
CA PHE A 22 -3.54 -3.12 0.63
C PHE A 22 -3.17 -2.40 1.94
N SER A 23 -2.36 -3.04 2.78
CA SER A 23 -1.88 -2.43 4.03
C SER A 23 -1.07 -1.16 3.76
N ALA A 24 -0.21 -1.19 2.74
CA ALA A 24 0.59 -0.03 2.34
C ALA A 24 -0.30 1.13 1.85
N ARG A 25 -1.39 0.84 1.11
CA ARG A 25 -2.34 1.86 0.65
C ARG A 25 -3.05 2.53 1.81
N GLU A 26 -3.52 1.76 2.80
CA GLU A 26 -4.19 2.31 3.99
C GLU A 26 -3.25 3.19 4.81
N LEU A 27 -2.01 2.75 5.02
CA LEU A 27 -0.99 3.55 5.70
C LEU A 27 -0.72 4.87 4.95
N LYS A 28 -0.66 4.82 3.62
CA LYS A 28 -0.43 6.03 2.82
C LYS A 28 -1.62 6.98 2.86
N ARG A 29 -2.84 6.45 2.84
CA ARG A 29 -4.07 7.24 3.01
C ARG A 29 -4.10 7.94 4.37
N ALA A 30 -3.80 7.22 5.45
CA ALA A 30 -3.76 7.80 6.80
C ALA A 30 -2.72 8.91 6.92
N TRP A 31 -1.55 8.71 6.31
CA TRP A 31 -0.52 9.75 6.24
C TRP A 31 -0.99 10.99 5.45
N LEU A 32 -1.63 10.81 4.29
CA LEU A 32 -2.19 11.93 3.53
C LEU A 32 -3.28 12.68 4.31
N LYS A 33 -4.16 11.97 5.01
CA LYS A 33 -5.19 12.58 5.87
C LYS A 33 -4.59 13.44 6.98
N LYS A 34 -3.44 13.02 7.53
CA LYS A 34 -2.70 13.82 8.52
C LYS A 34 -2.10 15.08 7.90
N LEU A 35 -1.62 15.00 6.66
CA LEU A 35 -0.97 16.10 5.96
C LEU A 35 -1.97 17.11 5.38
N HIS A 36 -3.12 16.62 4.94
CA HIS A 36 -4.21 17.37 4.28
C HIS A 36 -5.54 17.09 5.01
N PRO A 37 -5.74 17.68 6.21
CA PRO A 37 -6.95 17.44 7.01
C PRO A 37 -8.23 18.02 6.37
N ASP A 38 -8.08 18.93 5.42
CA ASP A 38 -9.14 19.60 4.65
C ASP A 38 -9.62 18.78 3.45
N TRP A 39 -8.86 17.77 3.00
CA TRP A 39 -9.23 16.96 1.86
C TRP A 39 -10.36 16.00 2.17
N SER A 40 -11.26 15.86 1.19
CA SER A 40 -12.29 14.84 1.18
C SER A 40 -11.72 13.43 1.01
N ASP A 41 -12.50 12.43 1.37
CA ASP A 41 -12.12 11.03 1.16
C ASP A 41 -11.87 10.70 -0.32
N ALA A 42 -12.57 11.37 -1.24
CA ALA A 42 -12.37 11.20 -2.68
C ALA A 42 -10.99 11.71 -3.13
N GLU A 43 -10.59 12.90 -2.67
CA GLU A 43 -9.27 13.48 -2.96
C GLU A 43 -8.14 12.62 -2.37
N LEU A 44 -8.30 12.16 -1.13
CA LEU A 44 -7.36 11.23 -0.51
C LEU A 44 -7.20 9.94 -1.33
N ASN A 45 -8.31 9.36 -1.80
CA ASN A 45 -8.28 8.11 -2.56
C ASN A 45 -7.64 8.27 -3.94
N GLU A 46 -7.93 9.36 -4.65
CA GLU A 46 -7.34 9.63 -5.97
C GLU A 46 -5.83 9.89 -5.83
N GLU A 47 -5.40 10.58 -4.77
CA GLU A 47 -3.97 10.81 -4.54
C GLU A 47 -3.22 9.52 -4.16
N VAL A 48 -3.81 8.66 -3.30
CA VAL A 48 -3.23 7.33 -3.03
C VAL A 48 -3.09 6.53 -4.32
N LYS A 49 -4.11 6.53 -5.17
CA LYS A 49 -4.06 5.87 -6.47
C LYS A 49 -2.96 6.44 -7.35
N ARG A 50 -2.83 7.77 -7.44
CA ARG A 50 -1.76 8.45 -8.20
C ARG A 50 -0.37 8.05 -7.70
N ILE A 51 -0.16 8.02 -6.39
CA ILE A 51 1.13 7.61 -5.79
C ILE A 51 1.47 6.17 -6.18
N PHE A 52 0.54 5.23 -6.01
CA PHE A 52 0.81 3.81 -6.30
C PHE A 52 0.89 3.51 -7.80
N LEU A 53 0.24 4.30 -8.66
CA LEU A 53 0.37 4.19 -10.11
C LEU A 53 1.75 4.67 -10.61
N ASN A 54 2.30 5.70 -9.98
CA ASN A 54 3.57 6.31 -10.37
C ASN A 54 4.76 5.82 -9.54
N ALA A 55 4.53 4.95 -8.55
CA ALA A 55 5.58 4.35 -7.76
C ALA A 55 6.46 3.49 -8.67
N ARG A 56 7.71 3.91 -8.87
CA ARG A 56 8.73 3.12 -9.58
C ARG A 56 9.52 2.30 -8.58
N THR A 57 9.97 1.13 -9.03
CA THR A 57 10.86 0.21 -8.30
C THR A 57 12.31 0.65 -8.33
#